data_AF-A0A365XYM9-F1
#
_entry.id   AF-A0A365XYM9-F1
#
_cell.length_a   1.000
_cell.length_b   1.000
_cell.length_c   1.000
_cell.angle_alpha   90.00
_cell.angle_beta   90.00
_cell.angle_gamma   90.00
#
_symmetry.space_group_name_H-M   'P 1'
#
loop_
_entity.id
_entity.type
_entity.pdbx_description
1 polymer ?
#
loop_
_entity_poly.entity_id
_entity_poly.type
_entity_poly.pdbx_seq_one_letter_code
_entity_poly.pdbx_strand_id
1 'polypeptide(L)'
;MKKLIYKIIGCTFFLASMSGCNKFLDRAPLSAPATGTFLNNENEINVSLTAVYASIKWEFGLVPYQSGSDAWTDLAILRANDLGEGTFDTYNAHPKALWTFAYATIQRANTMLDGMVKAKASVPAATYNRMEAEARVLRAWSYFYLAFMFGDAPLITKPLQPTEFYNQKRAPKQDIVKFIYAELDEAAKSLDWLPSVRGRVSKSVAMGLKARAAINNKDYQIAADAAKLVIDNAGISLNPKFQDLFTRSGQKPNAGNEIMLEVLYTDALASSITYLPLGNASRAAGGQSGRFPTQRLVDMFECNDGKRIDESPKYDPQNPSKNRDLRLKYTVSLPGDTLTMNNTTFVYDIYKNTTSFKNGDGTWSVKTNADYDNAFGPSKSGVGYLWTKYTMTDENVFLAKVSFILMRYAEVLLTYAEAKIELGQLDGTVIAAINKVRQRAGQPVVSTAIETDQTELRKLIRRERTVELAVEGFRWFDIRRWEIADLVMPGKVVGIAKSPAAMPSIPNFKASPVHDLNSIPDYTGQLDLRYTRETRFWTPKLMLLPVPQSERDINPGLSQNKDW
;
A
#
# COMPACT_ATOMS: atom_id res chain seq x y z
N MET A 1 -86.03 -26.38 18.46
CA MET A 1 -84.64 -25.93 18.26
C MET A 1 -84.60 -24.86 17.17
N LYS A 2 -84.89 -23.60 17.53
CA LYS A 2 -85.00 -22.42 16.64
C LYS A 2 -83.85 -21.42 16.87
N LYS A 3 -82.65 -21.91 17.22
CA LYS A 3 -81.45 -21.08 17.47
C LYS A 3 -80.17 -21.65 16.84
N LEU A 4 -80.30 -22.43 15.77
CA LEU A 4 -79.15 -23.04 15.08
C LEU A 4 -79.23 -22.93 13.55
N ILE A 5 -79.86 -21.88 13.03
CA ILE A 5 -79.89 -21.56 11.58
C ILE A 5 -79.17 -20.23 11.27
N TYR A 6 -78.86 -19.42 12.30
CA TYR A 6 -78.14 -18.14 12.13
C TYR A 6 -76.61 -18.22 12.19
N LYS A 7 -76.03 -19.42 12.34
CA LYS A 7 -74.56 -19.61 12.37
C LYS A 7 -73.97 -20.21 11.09
N ILE A 8 -74.78 -20.50 10.07
CA ILE A 8 -74.29 -21.09 8.80
C ILE A 8 -74.46 -20.12 7.61
N ILE A 9 -75.14 -18.99 7.79
CA ILE A 9 -75.27 -17.94 6.76
C ILE A 9 -74.20 -16.83 6.92
N GLY A 10 -73.47 -16.80 8.04
CA GLY A 10 -72.37 -15.86 8.29
C GLY A 10 -71.00 -16.27 7.74
N CYS A 11 -70.82 -17.52 7.29
CA CYS A 11 -69.53 -18.00 6.77
C CYS A 11 -69.45 -18.09 5.24
N THR A 12 -70.53 -17.77 4.51
CA THR A 12 -70.54 -17.79 3.04
C THR A 12 -70.63 -16.38 2.43
N PHE A 13 -70.75 -15.34 3.25
CA PHE A 13 -70.78 -13.93 2.82
C PHE A 13 -69.50 -13.15 3.12
N PHE A 14 -68.40 -13.84 3.44
CA PHE A 14 -67.07 -13.24 3.62
C PHE A 14 -66.07 -13.63 2.53
N LEU A 15 -66.56 -14.14 1.39
CA LEU A 15 -65.73 -14.64 0.28
C LEU A 15 -65.94 -13.89 -1.05
N ALA A 16 -66.62 -12.73 -1.05
CA ALA A 16 -66.96 -12.02 -2.28
C ALA A 16 -66.72 -10.50 -2.25
N SER A 17 -65.72 -10.01 -1.49
CA SER A 17 -65.37 -8.59 -1.47
C SER A 17 -63.87 -8.32 -1.50
N MET A 18 -63.17 -8.87 -2.48
CA MET A 18 -61.85 -8.37 -2.91
C MET A 18 -61.73 -8.38 -4.43
N SER A 19 -62.48 -7.50 -5.08
CA SER A 19 -62.17 -7.02 -6.43
C SER A 19 -61.50 -5.65 -6.30
N GLY A 20 -60.23 -5.56 -6.70
CA GLY A 20 -59.59 -4.28 -7.02
C GLY A 20 -58.36 -3.92 -6.19
N CYS A 21 -57.19 -4.43 -6.58
CA CYS A 21 -55.95 -3.66 -6.82
C CYS A 21 -54.81 -4.60 -7.28
N ASN A 22 -54.88 -5.13 -8.50
CA ASN A 22 -53.80 -5.91 -9.14
C ASN A 22 -52.59 -5.05 -9.59
N LYS A 23 -52.27 -3.94 -8.89
CA LYS A 23 -51.11 -3.08 -9.21
C LYS A 23 -50.27 -2.68 -7.99
N PHE A 24 -50.62 -3.14 -6.79
CA PHE A 24 -49.86 -2.84 -5.57
C PHE A 24 -48.96 -4.02 -5.13
N LEU A 25 -49.23 -5.24 -5.60
CA LEU A 25 -48.48 -6.45 -5.26
C LEU A 25 -47.34 -6.80 -6.23
N ASP A 26 -47.23 -6.09 -7.37
CA ASP A 26 -46.11 -6.21 -8.31
C ASP A 26 -45.15 -5.03 -8.18
N ARG A 27 -44.73 -4.70 -6.96
CA ARG A 27 -43.52 -3.91 -6.78
C ARG A 27 -42.41 -4.83 -6.29
N ALA A 28 -41.49 -5.15 -7.20
CA ALA A 28 -40.18 -5.65 -6.82
C ALA A 28 -39.62 -4.74 -5.70
N PRO A 29 -38.98 -5.30 -4.66
CA PRO A 29 -38.45 -4.50 -3.57
C PRO A 29 -37.52 -3.41 -4.11
N LEU A 30 -37.81 -2.15 -3.77
CA LEU A 30 -36.98 -0.99 -4.16
C LEU A 30 -35.52 -1.07 -3.63
N SER A 31 -35.21 -2.07 -2.80
CA SER A 31 -33.93 -2.28 -2.13
C SER A 31 -33.22 -3.59 -2.52
N ALA A 32 -33.74 -4.39 -3.44
CA ALA A 32 -33.04 -5.55 -3.98
C ALA A 32 -33.32 -5.68 -5.48
N PRO A 33 -32.31 -5.96 -6.34
CA PRO A 33 -32.56 -6.27 -7.74
C PRO A 33 -33.54 -7.44 -7.83
N ALA A 34 -34.59 -7.30 -8.63
CA ALA A 34 -35.53 -8.38 -8.89
C ALA A 34 -34.75 -9.62 -9.36
N THR A 35 -34.95 -10.75 -8.68
CA THR A 35 -34.30 -12.03 -9.01
C THR A 35 -34.57 -12.37 -10.47
N GLY A 36 -33.51 -12.25 -11.30
CA GLY A 36 -33.51 -12.60 -12.72
C GLY A 36 -33.00 -11.50 -13.66
N THR A 37 -32.94 -10.23 -13.25
CA THR A 37 -32.72 -9.09 -14.18
C THR A 37 -31.68 -8.05 -13.71
N PHE A 38 -30.61 -8.44 -13.02
CA PHE A 38 -29.50 -7.52 -12.71
C PHE A 38 -28.41 -7.55 -13.79
N LEU A 39 -27.76 -6.39 -14.01
CA LEU A 39 -26.73 -6.11 -15.04
C LEU A 39 -27.28 -5.99 -16.47
N ASN A 40 -28.47 -5.42 -16.64
CA ASN A 40 -29.11 -5.21 -17.95
C ASN A 40 -29.01 -3.78 -18.50
N ASN A 41 -28.52 -2.83 -17.70
CA ASN A 41 -28.36 -1.43 -18.07
C ASN A 41 -27.11 -0.81 -17.43
N GLU A 42 -26.77 0.40 -17.86
CA GLU A 42 -25.58 1.13 -17.42
C GLU A 42 -25.54 1.36 -15.90
N ASN A 43 -26.67 1.72 -15.29
CA ASN A 43 -26.73 2.02 -13.86
C ASN A 43 -26.41 0.78 -13.01
N GLU A 44 -26.96 -0.38 -13.37
CA GLU A 44 -26.71 -1.64 -12.67
C GLU A 44 -25.25 -2.09 -12.83
N ILE A 45 -24.66 -1.91 -14.01
CA ILE A 45 -23.23 -2.16 -14.23
C ILE A 45 -22.39 -1.24 -13.37
N ASN A 46 -22.73 0.05 -13.30
CA ASN A 46 -21.98 1.02 -12.49
C ASN A 46 -22.10 0.73 -10.98
N VAL A 47 -23.26 0.25 -10.50
CA VAL A 47 -23.43 -0.22 -9.12
C VAL A 47 -22.52 -1.43 -8.85
N SER A 48 -22.49 -2.41 -9.76
CA SER A 48 -21.62 -3.57 -9.63
C SER A 48 -20.13 -3.19 -9.68
N LEU A 49 -19.74 -2.30 -10.60
CA LEU A 49 -18.38 -1.76 -10.68
C LEU A 49 -17.98 -1.05 -9.39
N THR A 50 -18.88 -0.27 -8.80
CA THR A 50 -18.65 0.38 -7.49
C THR A 50 -18.36 -0.66 -6.40
N ALA A 51 -19.01 -1.83 -6.43
CA ALA A 51 -18.71 -2.93 -5.52
C ALA A 51 -17.34 -3.59 -5.78
N VAL A 52 -16.86 -3.61 -7.03
CA VAL A 52 -15.48 -4.04 -7.37
C VAL A 52 -14.46 -3.03 -6.85
N TYR A 53 -14.69 -1.73 -7.00
CA TYR A 53 -13.84 -0.70 -6.37
C TYR A 53 -13.83 -0.79 -4.85
N ALA A 54 -15.00 -1.05 -4.24
CA ALA A 54 -15.07 -1.19 -2.79
C ALA A 54 -14.25 -2.37 -2.26
N SER A 55 -13.99 -3.42 -3.07
CA SER A 55 -13.20 -4.58 -2.61
C SER A 55 -11.70 -4.40 -2.65
N ILE A 56 -11.15 -3.35 -3.28
CA ILE A 56 -9.70 -3.06 -3.22
C ILE A 56 -9.28 -2.31 -1.94
N LYS A 57 -10.26 -1.86 -1.14
CA LYS A 57 -10.04 -1.27 0.17
C LYS A 57 -9.70 -2.38 1.18
N TRP A 58 -8.46 -2.85 1.12
CA TRP A 58 -7.95 -3.90 2.03
C TRP A 58 -7.47 -3.25 3.31
N GLU A 59 -8.11 -3.58 4.43
CA GLU A 59 -7.80 -2.97 5.72
C GLU A 59 -7.71 -3.99 6.87
N PHE A 60 -6.83 -3.71 7.83
CA PHE A 60 -6.79 -4.35 9.14
C PHE A 60 -7.00 -3.28 10.21
N GLY A 61 -8.11 -3.35 10.93
CA GLY A 61 -8.44 -2.35 11.96
C GLY A 61 -8.48 -0.91 11.42
N LEU A 62 -9.13 -0.70 10.27
CA LEU A 62 -9.24 0.60 9.57
C LEU A 62 -7.90 1.18 9.08
N VAL A 63 -6.88 0.33 8.92
CA VAL A 63 -5.60 0.72 8.32
C VAL A 63 -5.38 -0.01 7.00
N PRO A 64 -5.04 0.69 5.91
CA PRO A 64 -4.68 0.08 4.63
C PRO A 64 -3.58 -0.97 4.78
N TYR A 65 -3.81 -2.18 4.27
CA TYR A 65 -2.86 -3.30 4.39
C TYR A 65 -1.48 -2.96 3.81
N GLN A 66 -1.45 -2.25 2.69
CA GLN A 66 -0.24 -1.84 2.00
C GLN A 66 0.63 -0.90 2.86
N SER A 67 0.02 -0.05 3.70
CA SER A 67 0.79 0.79 4.63
C SER A 67 1.47 -0.03 5.74
N GLY A 68 0.86 -1.16 6.12
CA GLY A 68 1.36 -2.04 7.17
C GLY A 68 2.45 -2.99 6.69
N SER A 69 2.52 -3.30 5.39
CA SER A 69 3.44 -4.32 4.89
C SER A 69 4.92 -3.95 5.04
N ASP A 70 5.27 -2.67 5.07
CA ASP A 70 6.64 -2.22 5.34
C ASP A 70 7.10 -2.59 6.76
N ALA A 71 6.19 -2.77 7.71
CA ALA A 71 6.52 -3.28 9.04
C ALA A 71 6.79 -4.79 9.08
N TRP A 72 6.50 -5.50 7.99
CA TRP A 72 6.95 -6.87 7.77
C TRP A 72 8.30 -6.93 7.03
N THR A 73 8.97 -5.79 6.88
CA THR A 73 10.25 -5.64 6.19
C THR A 73 11.26 -4.94 7.08
N ASP A 74 12.48 -4.81 6.59
CA ASP A 74 13.58 -4.18 7.28
C ASP A 74 13.41 -2.67 7.59
N LEU A 75 12.38 -2.01 7.02
CA LEU A 75 12.15 -0.58 7.21
C LEU A 75 11.40 -0.22 8.50
N ALA A 76 10.62 -1.15 9.05
CA ALA A 76 9.75 -0.83 10.18
C ALA A 76 9.38 -2.02 11.04
N ILE A 77 8.73 -1.71 12.17
CA ILE A 77 8.23 -2.67 13.13
C ILE A 77 6.80 -2.31 13.55
N LEU A 78 5.96 -3.31 13.75
CA LEU A 78 4.63 -3.19 14.34
C LEU A 78 4.70 -3.43 15.83
N ARG A 79 3.96 -2.67 16.64
CA ARG A 79 3.92 -2.86 18.10
C ARG A 79 3.61 -4.30 18.52
N ALA A 80 2.70 -4.95 17.82
CA ALA A 80 2.41 -6.37 18.01
C ALA A 80 3.28 -7.21 17.07
N ASN A 81 3.66 -8.38 17.54
CA ASN A 81 4.38 -9.38 16.77
C ASN A 81 3.60 -9.75 15.50
N ASP A 82 4.30 -9.86 14.37
CA ASP A 82 3.69 -10.06 13.06
C ASP A 82 4.68 -10.73 12.08
N LEU A 83 4.37 -10.76 10.78
CA LEU A 83 5.13 -11.46 9.74
C LEU A 83 6.62 -11.10 9.69
N GLY A 84 7.00 -9.90 10.14
CA GLY A 84 8.39 -9.45 10.16
C GLY A 84 9.33 -10.31 11.02
N GLU A 85 8.81 -11.00 12.04
CA GLU A 85 9.61 -11.88 12.92
C GLU A 85 10.07 -13.17 12.23
N GLY A 86 9.38 -13.60 11.19
CA GLY A 86 9.68 -14.83 10.47
C GLY A 86 9.34 -16.13 11.21
N THR A 87 8.51 -16.05 12.26
CA THR A 87 8.11 -17.19 13.11
C THR A 87 6.65 -17.62 12.93
N PHE A 88 5.97 -17.17 11.86
CA PHE A 88 4.57 -17.47 11.61
C PHE A 88 4.35 -18.79 10.84
N ASP A 89 3.13 -19.30 10.88
CA ASP A 89 2.70 -20.57 10.26
C ASP A 89 1.55 -20.38 9.25
N THR A 90 0.99 -21.49 8.77
CA THR A 90 -0.11 -21.55 7.81
C THR A 90 -1.47 -21.08 8.36
N TYR A 91 -1.58 -20.84 9.67
CA TYR A 91 -2.80 -20.33 10.34
C TYR A 91 -2.75 -18.82 10.61
N ASN A 92 -1.64 -18.15 10.26
CA ASN A 92 -1.52 -16.72 10.45
C ASN A 92 -2.65 -15.93 9.76
N ALA A 93 -3.18 -14.93 10.46
CA ALA A 93 -4.33 -14.15 10.01
C ALA A 93 -4.03 -13.27 8.78
N HIS A 94 -2.78 -12.81 8.60
CA HIS A 94 -2.43 -11.90 7.51
C HIS A 94 -2.43 -12.59 6.13
N PRO A 95 -1.74 -13.74 5.92
CA PRO A 95 -1.86 -14.51 4.69
C PRO A 95 -3.31 -14.89 4.37
N LYS A 96 -4.09 -15.30 5.38
CA LYS A 96 -5.52 -15.61 5.21
C LYS A 96 -6.29 -14.39 4.70
N ALA A 97 -6.15 -13.24 5.37
CA ALA A 97 -6.86 -12.03 4.99
C ALA A 97 -6.50 -11.56 3.58
N LEU A 98 -5.20 -11.51 3.23
CA LEU A 98 -4.74 -11.11 1.90
C LEU A 98 -5.27 -12.03 0.79
N TRP A 99 -5.26 -13.34 1.03
CA TRP A 99 -5.85 -14.33 0.12
C TRP A 99 -7.35 -14.06 -0.07
N THR A 100 -8.10 -13.93 1.03
CA THR A 100 -9.55 -13.66 1.00
C THR A 100 -9.87 -12.36 0.27
N PHE A 101 -9.13 -11.27 0.52
CA PHE A 101 -9.38 -9.98 -0.13
C PHE A 101 -9.11 -10.01 -1.64
N ALA A 102 -8.04 -10.69 -2.05
CA ALA A 102 -7.72 -10.86 -3.46
C ALA A 102 -8.83 -11.62 -4.19
N TYR A 103 -9.25 -12.77 -3.67
CA TYR A 103 -10.31 -13.56 -4.29
C TYR A 103 -11.70 -12.90 -4.21
N ALA A 104 -11.98 -12.11 -3.17
CA ALA A 104 -13.21 -11.32 -3.10
C ALA A 104 -13.28 -10.29 -4.25
N THR A 105 -12.17 -9.61 -4.55
CA THR A 105 -12.11 -8.67 -5.68
C THR A 105 -12.22 -9.39 -7.02
N ILE A 106 -11.50 -10.50 -7.20
CA ILE A 106 -11.57 -11.33 -8.40
C ILE A 106 -13.00 -11.83 -8.63
N GLN A 107 -13.67 -12.35 -7.60
CA GLN A 107 -15.04 -12.85 -7.70
C GLN A 107 -16.03 -11.75 -8.09
N ARG A 108 -15.91 -10.55 -7.50
CA ARG A 108 -16.77 -9.41 -7.85
C ARG A 108 -16.54 -8.96 -9.29
N ALA A 109 -15.27 -8.84 -9.71
CA ALA A 109 -14.93 -8.49 -11.08
C ALA A 109 -15.45 -9.55 -12.07
N ASN A 110 -15.24 -10.83 -11.80
CA ASN A 110 -15.73 -11.92 -12.65
C ASN A 110 -17.26 -11.92 -12.77
N THR A 111 -17.97 -11.72 -11.66
CA THR A 111 -19.45 -11.65 -11.66
C THR A 111 -19.95 -10.48 -12.48
N MET A 112 -19.32 -9.31 -12.35
CA MET A 112 -19.64 -8.14 -13.17
C MET A 112 -19.38 -8.40 -14.65
N LEU A 113 -18.18 -8.86 -15.00
CA LEU A 113 -17.73 -9.08 -16.38
C LEU A 113 -18.59 -10.13 -17.10
N ASP A 114 -18.97 -11.20 -16.42
CA ASP A 114 -19.86 -12.24 -16.95
C ASP A 114 -21.29 -11.71 -17.13
N GLY A 115 -21.83 -11.04 -16.10
CA GLY A 115 -23.21 -10.57 -16.10
C GLY A 115 -23.47 -9.38 -17.02
N MET A 116 -22.50 -8.47 -17.17
CA MET A 116 -22.67 -7.23 -17.96
C MET A 116 -22.91 -7.48 -19.44
N VAL A 117 -22.53 -8.65 -19.96
CA VAL A 117 -22.76 -9.04 -21.37
C VAL A 117 -24.23 -8.86 -21.78
N LYS A 118 -25.17 -9.04 -20.85
CA LYS A 118 -26.62 -8.85 -21.08
C LYS A 118 -26.98 -7.41 -21.50
N ALA A 119 -26.23 -6.42 -21.01
CA ALA A 119 -26.45 -5.01 -21.32
C ALA A 119 -25.67 -4.52 -22.55
N LYS A 120 -24.91 -5.39 -23.23
CA LYS A 120 -24.00 -4.96 -24.32
C LYS A 120 -24.71 -4.23 -25.45
N ALA A 121 -25.95 -4.61 -25.76
CA ALA A 121 -26.76 -3.95 -26.79
C ALA A 121 -27.47 -2.67 -26.30
N SER A 122 -27.62 -2.48 -24.99
CA SER A 122 -28.40 -1.38 -24.39
C SER A 122 -27.53 -0.25 -23.83
N VAL A 123 -26.21 -0.45 -23.70
CA VAL A 123 -25.27 0.54 -23.16
C VAL A 123 -24.36 1.06 -24.27
N PRO A 124 -24.08 2.37 -24.34
CA PRO A 124 -23.12 2.91 -25.31
C PRO A 124 -21.77 2.18 -25.25
N ALA A 125 -21.23 1.79 -26.40
CA ALA A 125 -20.03 0.95 -26.47
C ALA A 125 -18.83 1.53 -25.71
N ALA A 126 -18.60 2.85 -25.79
CA ALA A 126 -17.53 3.51 -25.04
C ALA A 126 -17.71 3.36 -23.52
N THR A 127 -18.93 3.57 -23.01
CA THR A 127 -19.24 3.43 -21.58
C THR A 127 -19.12 1.98 -21.12
N TYR A 128 -19.66 1.03 -21.91
CA TYR A 128 -19.56 -0.40 -21.65
C TYR A 128 -18.09 -0.85 -21.57
N ASN A 129 -17.30 -0.53 -22.59
CA ASN A 129 -15.90 -0.95 -22.69
C ASN A 129 -15.03 -0.32 -21.60
N ARG A 130 -15.31 0.94 -21.22
CA ARG A 130 -14.64 1.59 -20.08
C ARG A 130 -14.93 0.85 -18.78
N MET A 131 -16.20 0.55 -18.48
CA MET A 131 -16.57 -0.16 -17.24
C MET A 131 -15.97 -1.56 -17.18
N GLU A 132 -15.95 -2.27 -18.31
CA GLU A 132 -15.28 -3.56 -18.47
C GLU A 132 -13.77 -3.44 -18.17
N ALA A 133 -13.11 -2.46 -18.77
CA ALA A 133 -11.68 -2.20 -18.59
C ALA A 133 -11.33 -1.87 -17.13
N GLU A 134 -12.14 -1.04 -16.47
CA GLU A 134 -11.94 -0.72 -15.04
C GLU A 134 -11.98 -1.99 -14.17
N ALA A 135 -12.95 -2.89 -14.38
CA ALA A 135 -13.04 -4.15 -13.63
C ALA A 135 -11.84 -5.09 -13.91
N ARG A 136 -11.35 -5.15 -15.15
CA ARG A 136 -10.16 -5.93 -15.53
C ARG A 136 -8.89 -5.43 -14.82
N VAL A 137 -8.68 -4.12 -14.75
CA VAL A 137 -7.52 -3.55 -14.02
C VAL A 137 -7.56 -3.92 -12.54
N LEU A 138 -8.72 -3.83 -11.89
CA LEU A 138 -8.87 -4.17 -10.46
C LEU A 138 -8.70 -5.68 -10.19
N ARG A 139 -9.15 -6.53 -11.13
CA ARG A 139 -8.90 -7.98 -11.12
C ARG A 139 -7.40 -8.29 -11.26
N ALA A 140 -6.72 -7.67 -12.22
CA ALA A 140 -5.28 -7.81 -12.42
C ALA A 140 -4.48 -7.33 -11.20
N TRP A 141 -4.92 -6.24 -10.54
CA TRP A 141 -4.32 -5.74 -9.31
C TRP A 141 -4.39 -6.75 -8.17
N SER A 142 -5.50 -7.49 -8.04
CA SER A 142 -5.62 -8.56 -7.03
C SER A 142 -4.74 -9.76 -7.37
N TYR A 143 -4.65 -10.12 -8.65
CA TYR A 143 -3.74 -11.17 -9.10
C TYR A 143 -2.27 -10.82 -8.92
N PHE A 144 -1.88 -9.54 -9.01
CA PHE A 144 -0.52 -9.10 -8.67
C PHE A 144 -0.14 -9.53 -7.25
N TYR A 145 -0.97 -9.24 -6.24
CA TYR A 145 -0.66 -9.66 -4.86
C TYR A 145 -0.62 -11.18 -4.71
N LEU A 146 -1.51 -11.92 -5.37
CA LEU A 146 -1.45 -13.40 -5.36
C LEU A 146 -0.14 -13.91 -5.95
N ALA A 147 0.23 -13.46 -7.15
CA ALA A 147 1.43 -13.91 -7.86
C ALA A 147 2.73 -13.57 -7.11
N PHE A 148 2.81 -12.38 -6.52
CA PHE A 148 4.06 -11.89 -5.91
C PHE A 148 4.15 -12.07 -4.39
N MET A 149 3.07 -12.44 -3.71
CA MET A 149 3.12 -12.82 -2.30
C MET A 149 2.95 -14.32 -2.08
N PHE A 150 2.17 -15.04 -2.90
CA PHE A 150 1.89 -16.47 -2.71
C PHE A 150 2.49 -17.36 -3.80
N GLY A 151 2.94 -16.80 -4.91
CA GLY A 151 3.44 -17.57 -6.05
C GLY A 151 2.28 -18.19 -6.84
N ASP A 152 2.28 -19.52 -6.97
CA ASP A 152 1.22 -20.23 -7.68
C ASP A 152 -0.12 -20.10 -6.94
N ALA A 153 -1.20 -19.86 -7.66
CA ALA A 153 -2.54 -19.65 -7.08
C ALA A 153 -3.64 -19.99 -8.10
N PRO A 154 -4.88 -20.32 -7.67
CA PRO A 154 -6.01 -20.48 -8.59
C PRO A 154 -6.23 -19.30 -9.55
N LEU A 155 -6.15 -19.58 -10.86
CA LEU A 155 -6.46 -18.62 -11.91
C LEU A 155 -7.93 -18.74 -12.32
N ILE A 156 -8.79 -18.00 -11.63
CA ILE A 156 -10.25 -17.97 -11.76
C ILE A 156 -10.66 -16.74 -12.56
N THR A 157 -11.09 -16.94 -13.81
CA THR A 157 -11.39 -15.84 -14.75
C THR A 157 -12.89 -15.64 -15.02
N LYS A 158 -13.74 -16.50 -14.45
CA LYS A 158 -15.21 -16.45 -14.52
C LYS A 158 -15.81 -16.77 -13.15
N PRO A 159 -17.10 -16.46 -12.91
CA PRO A 159 -17.78 -16.92 -11.70
C PRO A 159 -17.74 -18.44 -11.59
N LEU A 160 -17.43 -18.96 -10.41
CA LEU A 160 -17.44 -20.39 -10.15
C LEU A 160 -18.82 -20.84 -9.67
N GLN A 161 -19.26 -21.99 -10.16
CA GLN A 161 -20.32 -22.76 -9.53
C GLN A 161 -19.81 -23.42 -8.24
N PRO A 162 -20.68 -23.73 -7.26
CA PRO A 162 -20.27 -24.33 -5.99
C PRO A 162 -19.42 -25.59 -6.15
N THR A 163 -19.73 -26.43 -7.15
CA THR A 163 -18.98 -27.67 -7.44
C THR A 163 -17.61 -27.43 -8.07
N GLU A 164 -17.41 -26.30 -8.76
CA GLU A 164 -16.11 -25.95 -9.36
C GLU A 164 -15.13 -25.45 -8.29
N PHE A 165 -15.61 -24.92 -7.16
CA PHE A 165 -14.77 -24.36 -6.09
C PHE A 165 -13.79 -25.41 -5.51
N TYR A 166 -14.30 -26.60 -5.20
CA TYR A 166 -13.53 -27.68 -4.57
C TYR A 166 -12.52 -28.36 -5.49
N ASN A 167 -12.53 -28.02 -6.78
CA ASN A 167 -11.68 -28.62 -7.80
C ASN A 167 -10.63 -27.64 -8.34
N GLN A 168 -10.59 -26.40 -7.82
CA GLN A 168 -9.60 -25.41 -8.24
C GLN A 168 -8.19 -25.89 -7.91
N LYS A 169 -7.28 -25.70 -8.87
CA LYS A 169 -5.86 -25.99 -8.72
C LYS A 169 -5.06 -24.70 -8.82
N ARG A 170 -3.88 -24.70 -8.20
CA ARG A 170 -2.93 -23.59 -8.33
C ARG A 170 -2.35 -23.58 -9.74
N ALA A 171 -2.54 -22.47 -10.45
CA ALA A 171 -1.85 -22.23 -11.71
C ALA A 171 -0.44 -21.69 -11.42
N PRO A 172 0.55 -22.02 -12.26
CA PRO A 172 1.90 -21.47 -12.13
C PRO A 172 1.87 -19.93 -12.07
N LYS A 173 2.70 -19.33 -11.21
CA LYS A 173 2.87 -17.86 -11.10
C LYS A 173 3.04 -17.21 -12.47
N GLN A 174 3.83 -17.83 -13.35
CA GLN A 174 4.10 -17.29 -14.69
C GLN A 174 2.83 -17.13 -15.53
N ASP A 175 1.86 -18.03 -15.40
CA ASP A 175 0.59 -17.93 -16.15
C ASP A 175 -0.33 -16.85 -15.57
N ILE A 176 -0.28 -16.66 -14.25
CA ILE A 176 -0.95 -15.52 -13.60
C ILE A 176 -0.32 -14.19 -14.08
N VAL A 177 1.01 -14.12 -14.19
CA VAL A 177 1.70 -12.92 -14.71
C VAL A 177 1.32 -12.63 -16.16
N LYS A 178 1.29 -13.65 -17.03
CA LYS A 178 0.81 -13.51 -18.41
C LYS A 178 -0.63 -13.00 -18.45
N PHE A 179 -1.50 -13.54 -17.60
CA PHE A 179 -2.88 -13.08 -17.47
C PHE A 179 -2.96 -11.61 -17.05
N ILE A 180 -2.16 -11.19 -16.06
CA ILE A 180 -2.08 -9.78 -15.62
C ILE A 180 -1.69 -8.88 -16.80
N TYR A 181 -0.66 -9.22 -17.57
CA TYR A 181 -0.26 -8.40 -18.72
C TYR A 181 -1.37 -8.29 -19.77
N ALA A 182 -1.99 -9.40 -20.13
CA ALA A 182 -3.06 -9.44 -21.12
C ALA A 182 -4.28 -8.61 -20.68
N GLU A 183 -4.68 -8.72 -19.41
CA GLU A 183 -5.78 -7.92 -18.84
C GLU A 183 -5.52 -6.42 -18.92
N LEU A 184 -4.30 -6.00 -18.58
CA LEU A 184 -3.92 -4.59 -18.56
C LEU A 184 -3.76 -4.00 -19.96
N ASP A 185 -3.24 -4.78 -20.90
CA ASP A 185 -3.17 -4.39 -22.31
C ASP A 185 -4.56 -4.24 -22.92
N GLU A 186 -5.48 -5.18 -22.64
CA GLU A 186 -6.85 -5.10 -23.13
C GLU A 186 -7.60 -3.92 -22.51
N ALA A 187 -7.51 -3.75 -21.18
CA ALA A 187 -8.14 -2.63 -20.48
C ALA A 187 -7.64 -1.27 -20.99
N ALA A 188 -6.34 -1.14 -21.23
CA ALA A 188 -5.76 0.11 -21.71
C ALA A 188 -6.36 0.59 -23.04
N LYS A 189 -6.86 -0.29 -23.91
CA LYS A 189 -7.48 0.12 -25.19
C LYS A 189 -8.72 1.02 -25.00
N SER A 190 -9.42 0.87 -23.87
CA SER A 190 -10.71 1.54 -23.61
C SER A 190 -10.65 2.57 -22.47
N LEU A 191 -9.47 2.82 -21.92
CA LEU A 191 -9.26 3.80 -20.86
C LEU A 191 -8.58 5.07 -21.37
N ASP A 192 -9.01 6.21 -20.86
CA ASP A 192 -8.29 7.48 -21.02
C ASP A 192 -7.03 7.50 -20.16
N TRP A 193 -6.04 8.33 -20.54
CA TRP A 193 -4.80 8.48 -19.76
C TRP A 193 -5.06 8.89 -18.32
N LEU A 194 -6.00 9.81 -18.12
CA LEU A 194 -6.37 10.34 -16.81
C LEU A 194 -7.81 9.99 -16.48
N PRO A 195 -8.15 9.72 -15.21
CA PRO A 195 -9.51 9.43 -14.83
C PRO A 195 -10.36 10.71 -14.84
N SER A 196 -11.58 10.64 -15.37
CA SER A 196 -12.55 11.74 -15.28
C SER A 196 -13.14 11.91 -13.86
N VAL A 197 -13.00 10.87 -13.03
CA VAL A 197 -13.47 10.84 -11.64
C VAL A 197 -12.34 10.36 -10.75
N ARG A 198 -11.96 11.18 -9.75
CA ARG A 198 -10.94 10.84 -8.74
C ARG A 198 -11.21 9.46 -8.14
N GLY A 199 -10.16 8.64 -8.03
CA GLY A 199 -10.20 7.29 -7.47
C GLY A 199 -10.52 6.19 -8.48
N ARG A 200 -10.99 6.51 -9.70
CA ARG A 200 -11.13 5.51 -10.77
C ARG A 200 -9.77 5.21 -11.40
N VAL A 201 -9.61 3.97 -11.85
CA VAL A 201 -8.44 3.56 -12.63
C VAL A 201 -8.46 4.21 -14.02
N SER A 202 -7.28 4.50 -14.55
CA SER A 202 -7.08 5.04 -15.89
C SER A 202 -6.06 4.20 -16.67
N LYS A 203 -5.80 4.54 -17.94
CA LYS A 203 -4.74 3.92 -18.74
C LYS A 203 -3.37 4.11 -18.10
N SER A 204 -3.13 5.24 -17.44
CA SER A 204 -1.89 5.44 -16.66
C SER A 204 -1.77 4.43 -15.53
N VAL A 205 -2.87 4.13 -14.82
CA VAL A 205 -2.90 3.10 -13.76
C VAL A 205 -2.67 1.71 -14.35
N ALA A 206 -3.32 1.39 -15.47
CA ALA A 206 -3.16 0.09 -16.13
C ALA A 206 -1.69 -0.16 -16.54
N MET A 207 -1.07 0.82 -17.20
CA MET A 207 0.32 0.72 -17.65
C MET A 207 1.32 0.78 -16.48
N GLY A 208 1.05 1.60 -15.45
CA GLY A 208 1.84 1.61 -14.22
C GLY A 208 1.79 0.27 -13.49
N LEU A 209 0.62 -0.38 -13.43
CA LEU A 209 0.48 -1.70 -12.82
C LEU A 209 1.18 -2.79 -13.65
N LYS A 210 1.16 -2.68 -14.99
CA LYS A 210 1.91 -3.58 -15.87
C LYS A 210 3.40 -3.43 -15.64
N ALA A 211 3.90 -2.21 -15.55
CA ALA A 211 5.29 -1.93 -15.22
C ALA A 211 5.68 -2.50 -13.84
N ARG A 212 4.83 -2.32 -12.82
CA ARG A 212 5.02 -2.89 -11.49
C ARG A 212 5.06 -4.42 -11.52
N ALA A 213 4.13 -5.08 -12.19
CA ALA A 213 4.14 -6.54 -12.32
C ALA A 213 5.42 -7.01 -13.03
N ALA A 214 5.82 -6.33 -14.11
CA ALA A 214 6.99 -6.67 -14.89
C ALA A 214 8.32 -6.51 -14.12
N ILE A 215 8.51 -5.40 -13.41
CA ILE A 215 9.74 -5.22 -12.62
C ILE A 215 9.85 -6.23 -11.48
N ASN A 216 8.72 -6.64 -10.90
CA ASN A 216 8.67 -7.70 -9.88
C ASN A 216 8.89 -9.10 -10.46
N ASN A 217 8.58 -9.31 -11.73
CA ASN A 217 8.88 -10.55 -12.43
C ASN A 217 10.26 -10.58 -13.09
N LYS A 218 11.04 -9.48 -12.99
CA LYS A 218 12.31 -9.26 -13.70
C LYS A 218 12.17 -9.22 -15.23
N ASP A 219 10.97 -8.94 -15.74
CA ASP A 219 10.71 -8.70 -17.17
C ASP A 219 11.06 -7.24 -17.53
N TYR A 220 12.36 -6.90 -17.45
CA TYR A 220 12.81 -5.51 -17.48
C TYR A 220 12.40 -4.74 -18.74
N GLN A 221 12.40 -5.38 -19.91
CA GLN A 221 11.97 -4.70 -21.15
C GLN A 221 10.48 -4.31 -21.09
N ILE A 222 9.61 -5.23 -20.63
CA ILE A 222 8.17 -4.94 -20.46
C ILE A 222 7.96 -3.83 -19.43
N ALA A 223 8.74 -3.83 -18.34
CA ALA A 223 8.68 -2.80 -17.32
C ALA A 223 9.05 -1.42 -17.87
N ALA A 224 10.16 -1.34 -18.61
CA ALA A 224 10.63 -0.10 -19.24
C ALA A 224 9.60 0.43 -20.25
N ASP A 225 9.07 -0.44 -21.12
CA ASP A 225 8.12 -0.05 -22.17
C ASP A 225 6.80 0.46 -21.58
N ALA A 226 6.22 -0.27 -20.61
CA ALA A 226 4.98 0.12 -19.97
C ALA A 226 5.13 1.42 -19.15
N ALA A 227 6.24 1.59 -18.42
CA ALA A 227 6.49 2.83 -17.69
C ALA A 227 6.74 4.02 -18.65
N LYS A 228 7.45 3.79 -19.76
CA LYS A 228 7.70 4.81 -20.78
C LYS A 228 6.41 5.30 -21.42
N LEU A 229 5.46 4.41 -21.70
CA LEU A 229 4.15 4.79 -22.21
C LEU A 229 3.46 5.82 -21.31
N VAL A 230 3.51 5.66 -19.98
CA VAL A 230 2.97 6.63 -19.03
C VAL A 230 3.77 7.93 -19.06
N ILE A 231 5.11 7.85 -19.02
CA ILE A 231 6.00 9.02 -19.01
C ILE A 231 5.78 9.92 -20.24
N ASP A 232 5.61 9.32 -21.41
CA ASP A 232 5.53 10.05 -22.68
C ASP A 232 4.13 10.61 -22.97
N ASN A 233 3.06 9.95 -22.50
CA ASN A 233 1.70 10.23 -22.99
C ASN A 233 0.70 10.67 -21.93
N ALA A 234 0.94 10.39 -20.63
CA ALA A 234 -0.08 10.64 -19.61
C ALA A 234 -0.29 12.13 -19.30
N GLY A 235 0.70 12.97 -19.58
CA GLY A 235 0.64 14.40 -19.26
C GLY A 235 0.67 14.71 -17.76
N ILE A 236 1.24 13.81 -16.95
CA ILE A 236 1.35 13.95 -15.48
C ILE A 236 2.75 14.40 -15.04
N SER A 237 2.83 14.99 -13.86
CA SER A 237 4.05 15.52 -13.25
C SER A 237 4.16 15.12 -11.78
N LEU A 238 5.37 15.24 -11.23
CA LEU A 238 5.56 15.17 -9.78
C LEU A 238 4.97 16.42 -9.13
N ASN A 239 4.39 16.25 -7.95
CA ASN A 239 3.97 17.33 -7.08
C ASN A 239 5.21 18.04 -6.52
N PRO A 240 5.28 19.38 -6.59
CA PRO A 240 6.46 20.14 -6.14
C PRO A 240 6.80 19.95 -4.66
N LYS A 241 5.79 19.64 -3.82
CA LYS A 241 5.94 19.51 -2.37
C LYS A 241 5.64 18.08 -1.93
N PHE A 242 6.68 17.29 -1.68
CA PHE A 242 6.54 15.87 -1.32
C PHE A 242 5.49 15.61 -0.23
N GLN A 243 5.51 16.39 0.85
CA GLN A 243 4.64 16.20 2.00
C GLN A 243 3.15 16.38 1.69
N ASP A 244 2.80 17.21 0.72
CA ASP A 244 1.39 17.52 0.41
C ASP A 244 0.67 16.27 -0.12
N LEU A 245 1.38 15.32 -0.72
CA LEU A 245 0.85 14.02 -1.17
C LEU A 245 0.23 13.19 -0.03
N PHE A 246 0.67 13.42 1.21
CA PHE A 246 0.33 12.61 2.37
C PHE A 246 -0.55 13.38 3.36
N THR A 247 -1.17 14.47 2.91
CA THR A 247 -2.15 15.27 3.66
C THR A 247 -3.46 15.30 2.91
N ARG A 248 -4.59 15.36 3.63
CA ARG A 248 -5.90 15.37 2.97
C ARG A 248 -6.08 16.57 2.03
N SER A 249 -5.66 17.76 2.47
CA SER A 249 -5.75 18.99 1.69
C SER A 249 -4.88 18.95 0.43
N GLY A 250 -3.67 18.39 0.53
CA GLY A 250 -2.74 18.28 -0.60
C GLY A 250 -3.05 17.15 -1.58
N GLN A 251 -3.84 16.14 -1.22
CA GLN A 251 -4.17 15.03 -2.13
C GLN A 251 -5.14 15.41 -3.25
N LYS A 252 -6.17 16.23 -2.96
CA LYS A 252 -7.20 16.56 -3.95
C LYS A 252 -6.63 17.27 -5.20
N PRO A 253 -5.73 18.26 -5.09
CA PRO A 253 -5.07 18.88 -6.25
C PRO A 253 -4.13 17.95 -7.02
N ASN A 254 -3.71 16.84 -6.41
CA ASN A 254 -2.74 15.90 -6.98
C ASN A 254 -3.36 14.61 -7.51
N ALA A 255 -4.68 14.43 -7.34
CA ALA A 255 -5.43 13.30 -7.86
C ALA A 255 -5.50 13.33 -9.40
N GLY A 256 -5.18 12.21 -10.03
CA GLY A 256 -5.06 12.13 -11.49
C GLY A 256 -3.82 12.82 -12.04
N ASN A 257 -2.89 13.26 -11.18
CA ASN A 257 -1.57 13.77 -11.56
C ASN A 257 -0.47 12.87 -10.98
N GLU A 258 0.29 13.29 -9.96
CA GLU A 258 1.22 12.38 -9.28
C GLU A 258 0.45 11.23 -8.61
N ILE A 259 -0.72 11.47 -8.00
CA ILE A 259 -1.53 10.41 -7.38
C ILE A 259 -2.38 9.75 -8.47
N MET A 260 -1.99 8.54 -8.87
CA MET A 260 -2.63 7.81 -9.97
C MET A 260 -3.77 6.91 -9.48
N LEU A 261 -3.61 6.27 -8.31
CA LEU A 261 -4.63 5.45 -7.68
C LEU A 261 -4.51 5.55 -6.15
N GLU A 262 -5.64 5.60 -5.45
CA GLU A 262 -5.71 5.73 -3.99
C GLU A 262 -6.97 5.07 -3.41
N VAL A 263 -6.88 4.63 -2.17
CA VAL A 263 -8.05 4.25 -1.36
C VAL A 263 -8.68 5.52 -0.79
N LEU A 264 -9.91 5.81 -1.22
CA LEU A 264 -10.65 6.99 -0.80
C LEU A 264 -11.45 6.76 0.49
N TYR A 265 -11.49 7.80 1.32
CA TYR A 265 -12.34 7.90 2.51
C TYR A 265 -13.31 9.08 2.32
N THR A 266 -14.61 8.79 2.26
CA THR A 266 -15.64 9.75 1.86
C THR A 266 -16.20 10.54 3.03
N ASP A 267 -16.53 11.81 2.81
CA ASP A 267 -17.31 12.62 3.76
C ASP A 267 -18.78 12.21 3.84
N ALA A 268 -19.28 11.49 2.85
CA ALA A 268 -20.68 11.05 2.81
C ALA A 268 -21.03 10.05 3.93
N LEU A 269 -20.03 9.39 4.53
CA LEU A 269 -20.21 8.38 5.57
C LEU A 269 -19.28 8.67 6.74
N ALA A 270 -19.85 8.84 7.94
CA ALA A 270 -19.10 9.09 9.17
C ALA A 270 -18.10 7.95 9.48
N SER A 271 -18.46 6.70 9.16
CA SER A 271 -17.61 5.52 9.34
C SER A 271 -16.51 5.35 8.29
N SER A 272 -16.49 6.17 7.23
CA SER A 272 -15.44 6.12 6.21
C SER A 272 -14.24 6.92 6.71
N ILE A 273 -13.46 6.30 7.59
CA ILE A 273 -12.27 6.87 8.25
C ILE A 273 -11.10 5.89 8.16
N THR A 274 -9.89 6.39 8.37
CA THR A 274 -8.67 5.59 8.51
C THR A 274 -7.98 5.83 9.85
N TYR A 275 -7.42 4.77 10.42
CA TYR A 275 -6.57 4.83 11.60
C TYR A 275 -5.08 4.84 11.24
N LEU A 276 -4.72 5.06 9.97
CA LEU A 276 -3.30 5.20 9.59
C LEU A 276 -2.63 6.38 10.34
N PRO A 277 -3.19 7.62 10.34
CA PRO A 277 -2.62 8.72 11.12
C PRO A 277 -2.64 8.42 12.63
N LEU A 278 -3.74 7.88 13.15
CA LEU A 278 -3.87 7.53 14.58
C LEU A 278 -2.80 6.54 15.04
N GLY A 279 -2.60 5.48 14.25
CA GLY A 279 -1.62 4.43 14.53
C GLY A 279 -0.18 4.91 14.43
N ASN A 280 0.10 5.94 13.63
CA ASN A 280 1.45 6.45 13.40
C ASN A 280 1.81 7.64 14.31
N ALA A 281 0.81 8.42 14.75
CA ALA A 281 1.03 9.63 15.52
C ALA A 281 1.56 9.35 16.95
N SER A 282 2.38 10.29 17.43
CA SER A 282 2.96 10.32 18.78
C SER A 282 1.90 10.27 19.88
N ARG A 283 2.23 9.64 21.01
CA ARG A 283 1.39 9.65 22.22
C ARG A 283 1.29 11.05 22.81
N ALA A 284 2.32 11.88 22.67
CA ALA A 284 2.31 13.27 23.12
C ALA A 284 1.27 14.13 22.39
N ALA A 285 0.88 13.73 21.17
CA ALA A 285 -0.18 14.36 20.39
C ALA A 285 -1.53 13.60 20.46
N GLY A 286 -1.68 12.63 21.37
CA GLY A 286 -2.90 11.81 21.49
C GLY A 286 -3.02 10.69 20.45
N GLY A 287 -1.96 10.40 19.72
CA GLY A 287 -1.84 9.23 18.83
C GLY A 287 -1.57 7.93 19.58
N GLN A 288 -1.38 6.83 18.83
CA GLN A 288 -1.20 5.50 19.41
C GLN A 288 0.21 4.95 19.38
N SER A 289 1.15 5.51 18.60
CA SER A 289 2.51 4.96 18.44
C SER A 289 2.48 3.44 18.21
N GLY A 290 2.01 3.01 17.04
CA GLY A 290 1.71 1.60 16.73
C GLY A 290 2.63 0.98 15.67
N ARG A 291 3.33 1.80 14.89
CA ARG A 291 4.24 1.41 13.82
C ARG A 291 5.46 2.31 13.86
N PHE A 292 6.64 1.74 13.74
CA PHE A 292 7.89 2.43 14.04
C PHE A 292 8.92 2.18 12.94
N PRO A 293 9.49 3.24 12.34
CA PRO A 293 10.65 3.13 11.47
C PRO A 293 11.85 2.49 12.19
N THR A 294 12.72 1.84 11.42
CA THR A 294 14.00 1.32 11.93
C THR A 294 15.14 2.28 11.62
N GLN A 295 16.28 2.09 12.30
CA GLN A 295 17.53 2.78 11.96
C GLN A 295 17.93 2.54 10.50
N ARG A 296 17.65 1.34 9.96
CA ARG A 296 18.01 0.99 8.59
C ARG A 296 17.36 1.91 7.57
N LEU A 297 16.08 2.26 7.75
CA LEU A 297 15.44 3.25 6.89
C LEU A 297 16.08 4.64 7.05
N VAL A 298 16.34 5.08 8.29
CA VAL A 298 16.94 6.40 8.57
C VAL A 298 18.31 6.54 7.91
N ASP A 299 19.09 5.46 7.88
CA ASP A 299 20.44 5.41 7.34
C ASP A 299 20.47 5.33 5.80
N MET A 300 19.36 4.99 5.16
CA MET A 300 19.22 5.02 3.69
C MET A 300 19.00 6.42 3.13
N PHE A 301 18.53 7.38 3.94
CA PHE A 301 18.45 8.77 3.48
C PHE A 301 19.84 9.35 3.29
N GLU A 302 20.09 9.98 2.16
CA GLU A 302 21.36 10.65 1.89
C GLU A 302 21.53 11.90 2.77
N CYS A 303 22.74 12.42 2.83
CA CYS A 303 22.96 13.82 3.17
C CYS A 303 22.46 14.74 2.04
N ASN A 304 22.33 16.04 2.32
CA ASN A 304 21.87 17.03 1.34
C ASN A 304 22.89 17.34 0.22
N ASP A 305 24.05 16.70 0.26
CA ASP A 305 25.05 16.67 -0.82
C ASP A 305 24.93 15.41 -1.69
N GLY A 306 23.87 14.62 -1.52
CA GLY A 306 23.59 13.41 -2.31
C GLY A 306 24.44 12.19 -1.95
N LYS A 307 25.24 12.26 -0.88
CA LYS A 307 26.13 11.17 -0.46
C LYS A 307 25.53 10.34 0.66
N ARG A 308 25.91 9.07 0.76
CA ARG A 308 25.54 8.24 1.91
C ARG A 308 26.21 8.78 3.18
N ILE A 309 25.67 8.45 4.34
CA ILE A 309 26.14 8.98 5.63
C ILE A 309 27.61 8.64 5.96
N ASP A 310 28.16 7.55 5.42
CA ASP A 310 29.58 7.15 5.54
C ASP A 310 30.49 7.81 4.50
N GLU A 311 29.91 8.48 3.49
CA GLU A 311 30.63 9.12 2.38
C GLU A 311 30.55 10.66 2.46
N SER A 312 29.60 11.20 3.22
CA SER A 312 29.38 12.64 3.36
C SER A 312 30.16 13.23 4.53
N PRO A 313 30.97 14.29 4.31
CA PRO A 313 31.58 15.05 5.40
C PRO A 313 30.55 15.92 6.16
N LYS A 314 29.30 16.01 5.68
CA LYS A 314 28.23 16.79 6.31
C LYS A 314 27.42 16.00 7.32
N TYR A 315 27.59 14.67 7.37
CA TYR A 315 26.89 13.83 8.33
C TYR A 315 27.49 14.00 9.72
N ASP A 316 26.65 14.30 10.70
CA ASP A 316 27.03 14.39 12.10
C ASP A 316 26.20 13.38 12.92
N PRO A 317 26.82 12.30 13.44
CA PRO A 317 26.15 11.34 14.30
C PRO A 317 25.51 11.96 15.56
N GLN A 318 26.01 13.11 16.05
CA GLN A 318 25.42 13.82 17.20
C GLN A 318 24.17 14.61 16.83
N ASN A 319 23.99 14.93 15.55
CA ASN A 319 22.82 15.66 15.04
C ASN A 319 22.28 14.97 13.77
N PRO A 320 21.79 13.72 13.86
CA PRO A 320 21.56 12.86 12.70
C PRO A 320 20.46 13.35 11.74
N SER A 321 19.61 14.28 12.15
CA SER A 321 18.58 14.91 11.31
C SER A 321 19.08 16.12 10.50
N LYS A 322 20.25 16.70 10.84
CA LYS A 322 20.79 17.88 10.15
C LYS A 322 21.49 17.50 8.85
N ASN A 323 21.42 18.39 7.86
CA ASN A 323 22.04 18.22 6.54
C ASN A 323 21.65 16.91 5.82
N ARG A 324 20.41 16.45 6.03
CA ARG A 324 19.86 15.24 5.41
C ARG A 324 18.92 15.56 4.26
N ASP A 325 18.60 14.54 3.47
CA ASP A 325 17.50 14.52 2.51
C ASP A 325 16.22 15.13 3.12
N LEU A 326 15.57 16.06 2.40
CA LEU A 326 14.34 16.70 2.88
C LEU A 326 13.19 15.72 3.08
N ARG A 327 13.19 14.57 2.40
CA ARG A 327 12.19 13.53 2.59
C ARG A 327 12.33 12.84 3.94
N LEU A 328 13.50 12.85 4.59
CA LEU A 328 13.67 12.25 5.91
C LEU A 328 12.68 12.85 6.90
N LYS A 329 12.68 14.18 7.07
CA LYS A 329 11.77 14.85 8.01
C LYS A 329 10.28 14.65 7.69
N TYR A 330 9.93 14.44 6.42
CA TYR A 330 8.55 14.18 5.99
C TYR A 330 8.17 12.70 6.03
N THR A 331 9.13 11.82 6.34
CA THR A 331 8.92 10.37 6.40
C THR A 331 9.06 9.86 7.83
N VAL A 332 10.16 10.19 8.51
CA VAL A 332 10.52 9.71 9.85
C VAL A 332 10.82 10.91 10.75
N SER A 333 10.30 10.86 11.97
CA SER A 333 10.61 11.83 13.03
C SER A 333 11.70 11.29 13.95
N LEU A 334 12.67 12.16 14.29
CA LEU A 334 13.76 11.90 15.21
C LEU A 334 13.62 12.78 16.47
N PRO A 335 14.08 12.32 17.65
CA PRO A 335 14.13 13.17 18.85
C PRO A 335 14.82 14.52 18.58
N GLY A 336 14.17 15.59 19.00
CA GLY A 336 14.54 16.98 18.71
C GLY A 336 13.72 17.63 17.60
N ASP A 337 13.05 16.86 16.74
CA ASP A 337 12.22 17.41 15.68
C ASP A 337 10.97 18.12 16.23
N THR A 338 10.62 19.26 15.64
CA THR A 338 9.34 19.93 15.91
C THR A 338 8.28 19.40 14.95
N LEU A 339 7.21 18.83 15.49
CA LEU A 339 6.16 18.15 14.74
C LEU A 339 4.81 18.78 15.02
N THR A 340 3.92 18.74 14.02
CA THR A 340 2.49 19.01 14.20
C THR A 340 1.72 17.75 13.83
N MET A 341 1.11 17.11 14.82
CA MET A 341 0.27 15.92 14.66
C MET A 341 -1.03 16.13 15.44
N ASN A 342 -2.17 15.73 14.88
CA ASN A 342 -3.47 15.85 15.56
C ASN A 342 -3.71 17.27 16.13
N ASN A 343 -3.39 18.30 15.33
CA ASN A 343 -3.46 19.72 15.71
C ASN A 343 -2.62 20.13 16.94
N THR A 344 -1.72 19.27 17.40
CA THR A 344 -0.79 19.55 18.51
C THR A 344 0.61 19.73 17.94
N THR A 345 1.24 20.88 18.22
CA THR A 345 2.63 21.13 17.85
C THR A 345 3.53 20.95 19.06
N PHE A 346 4.56 20.12 18.95
CA PHE A 346 5.44 19.75 20.05
C PHE A 346 6.85 19.37 19.55
N VAL A 347 7.81 19.35 20.46
CA VAL A 347 9.15 18.80 20.20
C VAL A 347 9.12 17.31 20.54
N TYR A 348 9.39 16.45 19.56
CA TYR A 348 9.46 15.01 19.78
C TYR A 348 10.69 14.67 20.61
N ASP A 349 10.53 13.90 21.67
CA ASP A 349 11.63 13.48 22.55
C ASP A 349 11.28 12.11 23.15
N ILE A 350 12.29 11.26 23.34
CA ILE A 350 12.14 9.94 23.97
C ILE A 350 13.03 9.75 25.20
N TYR A 351 13.91 10.71 25.46
CA TYR A 351 14.94 10.67 26.50
C TYR A 351 14.52 11.43 27.76
N LYS A 352 13.51 12.31 27.66
CA LYS A 352 13.06 13.19 28.75
C LYS A 352 11.61 12.96 29.12
N ASN A 353 11.33 12.96 30.42
CA ASN A 353 9.98 12.87 31.00
C ASN A 353 9.09 14.11 30.73
N THR A 354 9.67 15.18 30.20
CA THR A 354 8.97 16.40 29.79
C THR A 354 9.45 16.84 28.41
N THR A 355 8.59 17.51 27.66
CA THR A 355 8.92 18.12 26.36
C THR A 355 8.15 19.43 26.13
N SER A 356 8.52 20.17 25.10
CA SER A 356 7.94 21.48 24.77
C SER A 356 6.74 21.34 23.83
N PHE A 357 5.67 22.06 24.13
CA PHE A 357 4.43 22.15 23.35
C PHE A 357 4.16 23.60 22.98
N LYS A 358 3.72 23.83 21.75
CA LYS A 358 3.31 25.15 21.27
C LYS A 358 1.86 25.41 21.68
N ASN A 359 1.63 26.52 22.36
CA ASN A 359 0.30 26.99 22.77
C ASN A 359 -0.40 27.71 21.60
N GLY A 360 -1.71 27.93 21.73
CA GLY A 360 -2.52 28.60 20.70
C GLY A 360 -2.12 30.06 20.44
N ASP A 361 -1.50 30.73 21.42
CA ASP A 361 -0.93 32.08 21.29
C ASP A 361 0.47 32.10 20.63
N GLY A 362 1.00 30.92 20.28
CA GLY A 362 2.32 30.75 19.67
C GLY A 362 3.48 30.61 20.66
N THR A 363 3.25 30.80 21.96
CA THR A 363 4.26 30.58 23.01
C THR A 363 4.54 29.09 23.22
N TRP A 364 5.63 28.76 23.91
CA TRP A 364 5.99 27.38 24.22
C TRP A 364 5.90 27.11 25.72
N SER A 365 5.37 25.96 26.09
CA SER A 365 5.31 25.47 27.47
C SER A 365 5.87 24.05 27.57
N VAL A 366 6.56 23.76 28.68
CA VAL A 366 7.08 22.42 28.97
C VAL A 366 6.02 21.63 29.73
N LYS A 367 5.67 20.44 29.25
CA LYS A 367 4.67 19.54 29.84
C LYS A 367 5.19 18.11 29.89
N THR A 368 4.50 17.24 30.64
CA THR A 368 4.79 15.80 30.68
C THR A 368 4.81 15.20 29.27
N ASN A 369 5.84 14.40 28.99
CA ASN A 369 6.01 13.73 27.72
C ASN A 369 5.36 12.34 27.76
N ALA A 370 4.27 12.15 27.02
CA ALA A 370 3.56 10.87 26.98
C ALA A 370 4.29 9.78 26.18
N ASP A 371 5.32 10.11 25.40
CA ASP A 371 6.17 9.12 24.72
C ASP A 371 7.27 8.57 25.63
N TYR A 372 7.65 9.30 26.68
CA TYR A 372 8.71 8.89 27.60
C TYR A 372 8.29 7.73 28.50
N ASP A 373 9.16 6.72 28.58
CA ASP A 373 9.00 5.51 29.40
C ASP A 373 7.65 4.76 29.22
N ASN A 374 6.95 5.02 28.11
CA ASN A 374 5.63 4.47 27.83
C ASN A 374 5.74 3.07 27.23
N ALA A 375 5.06 2.08 27.81
CA ALA A 375 5.06 0.70 27.34
C ALA A 375 4.64 0.57 25.86
N PHE A 376 3.73 1.42 25.41
CA PHE A 376 3.24 1.51 24.03
C PHE A 376 3.89 2.65 23.24
N GLY A 377 4.90 3.31 23.81
CA GLY A 377 5.60 4.44 23.21
C GLY A 377 6.74 4.00 22.27
N PRO A 378 7.34 4.97 21.58
CA PRO A 378 8.32 4.73 20.52
C PRO A 378 9.62 4.04 20.98
N SER A 379 10.02 4.16 22.25
CA SER A 379 11.24 3.49 22.74
C SER A 379 11.02 2.04 23.19
N LYS A 380 9.92 1.75 23.89
CA LYS A 380 9.66 0.41 24.45
C LYS A 380 8.99 -0.52 23.44
N SER A 381 7.99 0.00 22.71
CA SER A 381 7.29 -0.76 21.66
C SER A 381 7.92 -0.58 20.28
N GLY A 382 8.75 0.43 20.09
CA GLY A 382 9.46 0.68 18.84
C GLY A 382 10.97 0.59 19.03
N VAL A 383 11.68 1.43 18.28
CA VAL A 383 13.14 1.57 18.37
C VAL A 383 13.58 3.06 18.36
N GLY A 384 12.69 3.93 18.86
CA GLY A 384 12.95 5.36 19.10
C GLY A 384 12.61 6.32 17.95
N TYR A 385 11.94 5.85 16.91
CA TYR A 385 11.50 6.64 15.76
C TYR A 385 9.97 6.64 15.62
N LEU A 386 9.41 7.66 14.98
CA LEU A 386 8.00 7.72 14.59
C LEU A 386 7.85 8.00 13.10
N TRP A 387 6.71 7.61 12.53
CA TRP A 387 6.35 8.02 11.17
C TRP A 387 5.83 9.46 11.14
N THR A 388 6.39 10.27 10.23
CA THR A 388 5.85 11.59 9.86
C THR A 388 4.89 11.50 8.66
N LYS A 389 5.15 10.57 7.74
CA LYS A 389 4.30 10.39 6.56
C LYS A 389 2.89 9.99 7.00
N TYR A 390 1.87 10.64 6.42
CA TYR A 390 0.44 10.53 6.77
C TYR A 390 0.02 11.01 8.17
N THR A 391 0.90 11.56 9.02
CA THR A 391 0.52 12.04 10.36
C THR A 391 0.37 13.56 10.45
N MET A 392 1.03 14.31 9.56
CA MET A 392 0.95 15.78 9.48
C MET A 392 -0.29 16.27 8.70
N THR A 393 -1.36 15.48 8.68
CA THR A 393 -2.64 15.90 8.10
C THR A 393 -3.35 16.89 9.03
N ASP A 394 -4.13 17.83 8.48
CA ASP A 394 -4.90 18.83 9.23
C ASP A 394 -6.21 18.25 9.78
N GLU A 395 -6.15 17.03 10.30
CA GLU A 395 -7.31 16.25 10.72
C GLU A 395 -7.19 15.77 12.16
N ASN A 396 -8.34 15.57 12.79
CA ASN A 396 -8.42 14.74 13.98
C ASN A 396 -8.06 13.30 13.59
N VAL A 397 -7.00 12.76 14.17
CA VAL A 397 -6.48 11.44 13.79
C VAL A 397 -7.48 10.29 14.04
N PHE A 398 -8.45 10.46 14.94
CA PHE A 398 -9.53 9.48 15.17
C PHE A 398 -10.61 9.49 14.09
N LEU A 399 -10.69 10.55 13.29
CA LEU A 399 -11.70 10.76 12.26
C LEU A 399 -11.06 11.04 10.89
N ALA A 400 -9.78 10.69 10.73
CA ALA A 400 -9.01 11.05 9.55
C ALA A 400 -9.58 10.38 8.30
N LYS A 401 -9.56 11.13 7.19
CA LYS A 401 -10.00 10.69 5.87
C LYS A 401 -8.94 10.95 4.79
N VAL A 402 -7.71 11.27 5.18
CA VAL A 402 -6.56 11.22 4.26
C VAL A 402 -6.57 9.86 3.53
N SER A 403 -6.47 9.93 2.20
CA SER A 403 -6.49 8.76 1.33
C SER A 403 -5.16 8.05 1.36
N PHE A 404 -5.14 6.75 1.09
CA PHE A 404 -3.89 6.00 0.99
C PHE A 404 -3.52 5.78 -0.46
N ILE A 405 -2.34 6.25 -0.85
CA ILE A 405 -1.88 6.17 -2.24
C ILE A 405 -1.45 4.74 -2.55
N LEU A 406 -2.06 4.13 -3.58
CA LEU A 406 -1.74 2.80 -4.09
C LEU A 406 -0.75 2.84 -5.26
N MET A 407 -0.71 3.95 -6.00
CA MET A 407 0.19 4.15 -7.14
C MET A 407 0.40 5.65 -7.37
N ARG A 408 1.64 6.03 -7.67
CA ARG A 408 1.98 7.40 -8.02
C ARG A 408 3.11 7.52 -9.03
N TYR A 409 3.21 8.67 -9.68
CA TYR A 409 4.11 8.88 -10.81
C TYR A 409 5.60 8.68 -10.50
N ALA A 410 6.06 8.96 -9.27
CA ALA A 410 7.45 8.69 -8.90
C ALA A 410 7.79 7.19 -8.99
N GLU A 411 6.85 6.30 -8.68
CA GLU A 411 7.05 4.86 -8.84
C GLU A 411 7.30 4.49 -10.32
N VAL A 412 6.55 5.11 -11.24
CA VAL A 412 6.69 4.89 -12.69
C VAL A 412 8.07 5.33 -13.16
N LEU A 413 8.51 6.53 -12.76
CA LEU A 413 9.85 7.06 -13.10
C LEU A 413 10.97 6.15 -12.59
N LEU A 414 10.87 5.70 -11.34
CA LEU A 414 11.88 4.85 -10.72
C LEU A 414 11.87 3.43 -11.29
N THR A 415 10.70 2.91 -11.65
CA THR A 415 10.56 1.60 -12.31
C THR A 415 11.16 1.63 -13.71
N TYR A 416 10.92 2.73 -14.46
CA TYR A 416 11.54 2.94 -15.77
C TYR A 416 13.07 2.96 -15.67
N ALA A 417 13.60 3.80 -14.78
CA ALA A 417 15.04 3.93 -14.59
C ALA A 417 15.68 2.60 -14.16
N GLU A 418 15.09 1.92 -13.18
CA GLU A 418 15.60 0.62 -12.71
C GLU A 418 15.61 -0.43 -13.82
N ALA A 419 14.50 -0.56 -14.57
CA ALA A 419 14.41 -1.50 -15.67
C ALA A 419 15.49 -1.25 -16.75
N LYS A 420 15.67 0.01 -17.14
CA LYS A 420 16.70 0.41 -18.12
C LYS A 420 18.12 0.15 -17.61
N ILE A 421 18.37 0.42 -16.33
CA ILE A 421 19.65 0.10 -15.67
C ILE A 421 19.91 -1.40 -15.74
N GLU A 422 18.95 -2.25 -15.38
CA GLU A 422 19.14 -3.71 -15.41
C GLU A 422 19.35 -4.26 -16.83
N LEU A 423 18.79 -3.60 -17.85
CA LEU A 423 19.04 -3.90 -19.27
C LEU A 423 20.38 -3.38 -19.81
N GLY A 424 21.13 -2.61 -19.03
CA GLY A 424 22.36 -1.93 -19.50
C GLY A 424 22.08 -0.79 -20.49
N GLN A 425 20.84 -0.32 -20.58
CA GLN A 425 20.43 0.76 -21.49
C GLN A 425 20.53 2.13 -20.80
N LEU A 426 21.75 2.60 -20.57
CA LEU A 426 22.07 3.79 -19.76
C LEU A 426 22.05 5.09 -20.57
N ASP A 427 20.92 5.39 -21.22
CA ASP A 427 20.75 6.64 -21.96
C ASP A 427 20.30 7.81 -21.05
N GLY A 428 20.34 9.04 -21.58
CA GLY A 428 20.01 10.24 -20.82
C GLY A 428 18.59 10.28 -20.24
N THR A 429 17.67 9.45 -20.74
CA THR A 429 16.29 9.39 -20.20
C THR A 429 16.25 8.70 -18.84
N VAL A 430 17.17 7.77 -18.57
CA VAL A 430 17.36 7.12 -17.26
C VAL A 430 17.74 8.17 -16.22
N ILE A 431 18.75 8.97 -16.54
CA ILE A 431 19.25 10.04 -15.68
C ILE A 431 18.17 11.11 -15.45
N ALA A 432 17.44 11.49 -16.50
CA ALA A 432 16.33 12.44 -16.40
C ALA A 432 15.21 11.92 -15.47
N ALA A 433 14.86 10.63 -15.54
CA ALA A 433 13.83 10.04 -14.68
C ALA A 433 14.24 10.05 -13.20
N ILE A 434 15.50 9.70 -12.89
CA ILE A 434 16.05 9.76 -11.52
C ILE A 434 16.08 11.22 -11.03
N ASN A 435 16.59 12.13 -11.85
CA ASN A 435 16.74 13.54 -11.50
C ASN A 435 15.40 14.23 -11.22
N LYS A 436 14.32 13.89 -11.92
CA LYS A 436 12.98 14.40 -11.60
C LYS A 436 12.61 14.17 -10.12
N VAL A 437 12.87 12.95 -9.61
CA VAL A 437 12.57 12.59 -8.21
C VAL A 437 13.53 13.29 -7.25
N ARG A 438 14.84 13.23 -7.53
CA ARG A 438 15.89 13.82 -6.68
C ARG A 438 15.76 15.33 -6.53
N GLN A 439 15.59 16.05 -7.63
CA GLN A 439 15.49 17.51 -7.63
C GLN A 439 14.25 17.99 -6.86
N ARG A 440 13.11 17.30 -6.97
CA ARG A 440 11.91 17.61 -6.16
C ARG A 440 12.20 17.50 -4.67
N ALA A 441 13.02 16.53 -4.26
CA ALA A 441 13.47 16.37 -2.88
C ALA A 441 14.60 17.33 -2.46
N GLY A 442 15.06 18.22 -3.35
CA GLY A 442 16.19 19.10 -3.09
C GLY A 442 17.56 18.39 -3.08
N GLN A 443 17.63 17.15 -3.57
CA GLN A 443 18.89 16.42 -3.73
C GLN A 443 19.62 16.85 -5.01
N PRO A 444 20.97 16.77 -5.04
CA PRO A 444 21.71 17.06 -6.25
C PRO A 444 21.38 16.03 -7.33
N VAL A 445 21.53 16.46 -8.58
CA VAL A 445 21.42 15.59 -9.74
C VAL A 445 22.42 14.43 -9.67
N VAL A 446 22.15 13.36 -10.40
CA VAL A 446 23.10 12.26 -10.60
C VAL A 446 24.45 12.84 -11.04
N SER A 447 25.53 12.36 -10.42
CA SER A 447 26.89 12.76 -10.80
C SER A 447 27.22 12.25 -12.18
N THR A 448 27.78 13.11 -13.04
CA THR A 448 28.26 12.73 -14.38
C THR A 448 29.28 11.59 -14.35
N ALA A 449 29.98 11.41 -13.22
CA ALA A 449 30.96 10.34 -13.03
C ALA A 449 30.34 8.93 -12.97
N ILE A 450 29.04 8.80 -12.69
CA ILE A 450 28.36 7.50 -12.55
C ILE A 450 27.29 7.27 -13.62
N GLU A 451 27.02 8.23 -14.52
CA GLU A 451 25.93 8.14 -15.50
C GLU A 451 26.04 6.94 -16.46
N THR A 452 27.25 6.41 -16.64
CA THR A 452 27.52 5.24 -17.48
C THR A 452 27.90 4.00 -16.68
N ASP A 453 27.87 4.05 -15.35
CA ASP A 453 28.20 2.92 -14.48
C ASP A 453 26.91 2.24 -13.99
N GLN A 454 26.63 1.07 -14.56
CA GLN A 454 25.43 0.30 -14.22
C GLN A 454 25.37 -0.09 -12.74
N THR A 455 26.52 -0.35 -12.10
CA THR A 455 26.58 -0.78 -10.70
C THR A 455 26.30 0.39 -9.76
N GLU A 456 26.92 1.55 -10.01
CA GLU A 456 26.67 2.76 -9.22
C GLU A 456 25.25 3.29 -9.42
N LEU A 457 24.72 3.24 -10.65
CA LEU A 457 23.32 3.58 -10.90
C LEU A 457 22.36 2.59 -10.23
N ARG A 458 22.69 1.29 -10.19
CA ARG A 458 21.91 0.29 -9.45
C ARG A 458 21.90 0.59 -7.95
N LYS A 459 23.06 0.95 -7.37
CA LYS A 459 23.17 1.39 -5.97
C LYS A 459 22.28 2.61 -5.70
N LEU A 460 22.36 3.61 -6.57
CA LEU A 460 21.57 4.83 -6.47
C LEU A 460 20.06 4.56 -6.58
N ILE A 461 19.61 3.85 -7.63
CA ILE A 461 18.17 3.66 -7.88
C ILE A 461 17.49 2.83 -6.80
N ARG A 462 18.17 1.81 -6.24
CA ARG A 462 17.60 1.00 -5.15
C ARG A 462 17.42 1.82 -3.87
N ARG A 463 18.38 2.69 -3.55
CA ARG A 463 18.27 3.63 -2.43
C ARG A 463 17.17 4.65 -2.67
N GLU A 464 17.19 5.31 -3.83
CA GLU A 464 16.22 6.33 -4.22
C GLU A 464 14.79 5.80 -4.16
N ARG A 465 14.56 4.58 -4.69
CA ARG A 465 13.28 3.88 -4.63
C ARG A 465 12.83 3.62 -3.21
N THR A 466 13.73 3.17 -2.34
CA THR A 466 13.40 2.84 -0.95
C THR A 466 13.00 4.08 -0.16
N VAL A 467 13.75 5.17 -0.26
CA VAL A 467 13.46 6.40 0.51
C VAL A 467 12.25 7.15 -0.03
N GLU A 468 12.05 7.13 -1.35
CA GLU A 468 10.91 7.78 -1.99
C GLU A 468 9.60 7.10 -1.58
N LEU A 469 9.56 5.76 -1.60
CA LEU A 469 8.34 4.95 -1.47
C LEU A 469 8.13 4.32 -0.09
N ALA A 470 8.88 4.72 0.95
CA ALA A 470 8.69 4.21 2.31
C ALA A 470 7.27 4.49 2.85
N VAL A 471 6.68 3.52 3.57
CA VAL A 471 5.28 3.47 4.08
C VAL A 471 4.23 3.25 3.00
N GLU A 472 4.64 2.93 1.77
CA GLU A 472 3.71 2.80 0.63
C GLU A 472 3.57 1.35 0.14
N GLY A 473 4.25 0.40 0.81
CA GLY A 473 4.00 -1.04 0.66
C GLY A 473 4.81 -1.72 -0.45
N PHE A 474 5.95 -1.14 -0.83
CA PHE A 474 6.80 -1.63 -1.92
C PHE A 474 7.95 -2.51 -1.43
N ARG A 475 8.46 -2.26 -0.21
CA ARG A 475 9.71 -2.88 0.23
C ARG A 475 9.63 -4.40 0.30
N TRP A 476 8.46 -4.94 0.63
CA TRP A 476 8.22 -6.39 0.70
C TRP A 476 8.62 -7.07 -0.60
N PHE A 477 8.27 -6.46 -1.73
CA PHE A 477 8.55 -6.98 -3.05
C PHE A 477 9.98 -6.68 -3.49
N ASP A 478 10.47 -5.47 -3.17
CA ASP A 478 11.82 -5.03 -3.53
C ASP A 478 12.89 -5.96 -2.93
N ILE A 479 12.85 -6.27 -1.63
CA ILE A 479 13.87 -7.13 -0.99
C ILE A 479 13.86 -8.58 -1.52
N ARG A 480 12.70 -9.04 -2.02
CA ARG A 480 12.53 -10.38 -2.58
C ARG A 480 13.06 -10.45 -4.01
N ARG A 481 12.65 -9.52 -4.88
CA ARG A 481 13.10 -9.49 -6.28
C ARG A 481 14.58 -9.10 -6.41
N TRP A 482 15.10 -8.33 -5.43
CA TRP A 482 16.52 -8.02 -5.32
C TRP A 482 17.35 -9.12 -4.67
N GLU A 483 16.71 -10.18 -4.16
CA GLU A 483 17.37 -11.33 -3.54
C GLU A 483 18.27 -10.92 -2.37
N ILE A 484 17.77 -10.02 -1.51
CA ILE A 484 18.46 -9.54 -0.31
C ILE A 484 17.68 -9.81 0.97
N ALA A 485 16.53 -10.50 0.90
CA ALA A 485 15.66 -10.73 2.03
C ALA A 485 16.36 -11.54 3.15
N ASP A 486 17.17 -12.54 2.77
CA ASP A 486 18.00 -13.33 3.68
C ASP A 486 19.13 -12.53 4.35
N LEU A 487 19.50 -11.38 3.81
CA LEU A 487 20.47 -10.48 4.39
C LEU A 487 19.81 -9.42 5.29
N VAL A 488 18.69 -8.84 4.87
CA VAL A 488 18.08 -7.70 5.58
C VAL A 488 17.06 -8.11 6.63
N MET A 489 16.43 -9.27 6.51
CA MET A 489 15.38 -9.70 7.43
C MET A 489 15.90 -10.28 8.74
N PRO A 490 16.93 -11.16 8.79
CA PRO A 490 17.33 -11.76 10.05
C PRO A 490 18.17 -10.82 10.93
N GLY A 491 18.17 -11.12 12.23
CA GLY A 491 18.97 -10.41 13.23
C GLY A 491 18.17 -9.43 14.08
N LYS A 492 18.87 -8.70 14.96
CA LYS A 492 18.24 -7.71 15.83
C LYS A 492 17.79 -6.50 15.01
N VAL A 493 16.54 -6.07 15.21
CA VAL A 493 16.10 -4.79 14.67
C VAL A 493 16.69 -3.65 15.48
N VAL A 494 17.32 -2.70 14.79
CA VAL A 494 18.14 -1.65 15.38
C VAL A 494 17.45 -0.29 15.30
N GLY A 495 17.61 0.49 16.37
CA GLY A 495 17.09 1.84 16.54
C GLY A 495 18.13 2.92 16.74
N ILE A 496 17.60 4.06 17.17
CA ILE A 496 18.38 5.21 17.60
C ILE A 496 19.24 4.88 18.82
N ALA A 497 20.20 5.74 19.14
CA ALA A 497 21.01 5.65 20.34
C ALA A 497 20.15 5.56 21.62
N LYS A 498 20.59 4.77 22.60
CA LYS A 498 19.95 4.69 23.93
C LYS A 498 20.11 5.99 24.73
N SER A 499 21.17 6.75 24.45
CA SER A 499 21.47 8.01 25.12
C SER A 499 22.10 9.00 24.15
N PRO A 500 21.69 10.29 24.17
CA PRO A 500 22.34 11.34 23.39
C PRO A 500 23.78 11.62 23.85
N ALA A 501 24.18 11.16 25.05
CA ALA A 501 25.55 11.29 25.54
C ALA A 501 26.51 10.23 24.97
N ALA A 502 25.97 9.15 24.39
CA ALA A 502 26.74 8.01 23.89
C ALA A 502 26.23 7.60 22.50
N MET A 503 26.48 8.46 21.51
CA MET A 503 26.06 8.21 20.14
C MET A 503 26.92 7.12 19.48
N PRO A 504 26.30 6.13 18.82
CA PRO A 504 27.02 5.15 18.01
C PRO A 504 27.78 5.82 16.86
N SER A 505 28.87 5.18 16.42
CA SER A 505 29.57 5.58 15.19
C SER A 505 28.72 5.32 13.94
N ILE A 506 29.15 5.87 12.81
CA ILE A 506 28.56 5.57 11.50
C ILE A 506 28.69 4.05 11.25
N PRO A 507 27.61 3.34 10.87
CA PRO A 507 27.67 1.90 10.62
C PRO A 507 28.48 1.56 9.37
N ASN A 508 28.95 0.32 9.28
CA ASN A 508 29.73 -0.13 8.14
C ASN A 508 28.80 -0.58 7.00
N PHE A 509 28.79 0.16 5.89
CA PHE A 509 28.05 -0.23 4.68
C PHE A 509 28.87 -1.08 3.71
N LYS A 510 30.18 -1.22 3.95
CA LYS A 510 31.14 -1.88 3.07
C LYS A 510 31.60 -3.23 3.64
N ALA A 511 30.78 -3.85 4.49
CA ALA A 511 31.04 -5.18 5.04
C ALA A 511 31.11 -6.25 3.94
N SER A 512 30.40 -6.06 2.83
CA SER A 512 30.55 -6.84 1.59
C SER A 512 30.06 -6.03 0.38
N PRO A 513 30.34 -6.47 -0.87
CA PRO A 513 29.80 -5.82 -2.06
C PRO A 513 28.27 -5.73 -2.09
N VAL A 514 27.58 -6.75 -1.55
CA VAL A 514 26.10 -6.76 -1.49
C VAL A 514 25.59 -5.71 -0.49
N HIS A 515 26.29 -5.51 0.63
CA HIS A 515 25.95 -4.45 1.58
C HIS A 515 26.09 -3.07 0.93
N ASP A 516 27.18 -2.82 0.21
CA ASP A 516 27.44 -1.51 -0.39
C ASP A 516 26.43 -1.21 -1.50
N LEU A 517 26.19 -2.19 -2.39
CA LEU A 517 25.24 -2.08 -3.50
C LEU A 517 23.82 -1.75 -3.03
N ASN A 518 23.39 -2.31 -1.89
CA ASN A 518 22.01 -2.19 -1.42
C ASN A 518 21.86 -1.20 -0.26
N SER A 519 22.92 -0.45 0.08
CA SER A 519 22.97 0.45 1.24
C SER A 519 22.49 -0.26 2.53
N ILE A 520 22.98 -1.47 2.76
CA ILE A 520 22.64 -2.25 3.95
C ILE A 520 23.72 -1.98 5.00
N PRO A 521 23.39 -1.30 6.11
CA PRO A 521 24.34 -1.07 7.20
C PRO A 521 24.55 -2.34 8.04
N ASP A 522 25.80 -2.59 8.39
CA ASP A 522 26.21 -3.50 9.46
C ASP A 522 26.41 -2.71 10.77
N TYR A 523 25.64 -3.09 11.79
CA TYR A 523 25.66 -2.48 13.12
C TYR A 523 26.47 -3.29 14.14
N THR A 524 27.23 -4.28 13.69
CA THR A 524 28.10 -5.08 14.56
C THR A 524 29.01 -4.16 15.38
N GLY A 525 29.07 -4.41 16.70
CA GLY A 525 29.80 -3.56 17.66
C GLY A 525 29.08 -2.31 18.15
N GLN A 526 27.90 -1.97 17.61
CA GLN A 526 27.12 -0.80 18.04
C GLN A 526 25.84 -1.15 18.83
N LEU A 527 25.47 -2.43 18.89
CA LEU A 527 24.18 -2.87 19.42
C LEU A 527 23.95 -2.48 20.89
N ASP A 528 25.01 -2.43 21.70
CA ASP A 528 24.89 -2.06 23.12
C ASP A 528 24.53 -0.59 23.32
N LEU A 529 24.85 0.27 22.35
CA LEU A 529 24.55 1.70 22.35
C LEU A 529 23.20 2.03 21.72
N ARG A 530 22.53 1.07 21.07
CA ARG A 530 21.32 1.30 20.27
C ARG A 530 20.09 0.63 20.88
N TYR A 531 18.94 1.26 20.75
CA TYR A 531 17.68 0.56 21.03
C TYR A 531 17.56 -0.65 20.11
N THR A 532 17.14 -1.77 20.68
CA THR A 532 16.80 -2.99 19.95
C THR A 532 15.52 -3.54 20.53
N ARG A 533 14.62 -4.09 19.69
CA ARG A 533 13.34 -4.61 20.17
C ARG A 533 13.20 -6.11 19.95
N GLU A 534 13.23 -6.53 18.70
CA GLU A 534 12.98 -7.91 18.30
C GLU A 534 14.17 -8.49 17.56
N THR A 535 14.31 -9.82 17.63
CA THR A 535 15.21 -10.60 16.79
C THR A 535 14.35 -11.28 15.74
N ARG A 536 14.67 -11.05 14.47
CA ARG A 536 13.97 -11.62 13.34
C ARG A 536 14.70 -12.84 12.81
N PHE A 537 13.94 -13.75 12.23
CA PHE A 537 14.43 -14.97 11.63
C PHE A 537 14.10 -14.98 10.15
N TRP A 538 14.97 -15.62 9.38
CA TRP A 538 14.74 -15.82 7.97
C TRP A 538 15.00 -17.26 7.58
N THR A 539 14.10 -17.81 6.75
CA THR A 539 14.26 -19.11 6.11
C THR A 539 13.76 -18.99 4.67
N PRO A 540 14.27 -19.80 3.73
CA PRO A 540 13.89 -19.70 2.31
C PRO A 540 12.37 -19.78 2.05
N LYS A 541 11.60 -20.51 2.87
CA LYS A 541 10.13 -20.59 2.73
C LYS A 541 9.43 -19.22 2.83
N LEU A 542 10.00 -18.28 3.59
CA LEU A 542 9.45 -16.93 3.82
C LEU A 542 9.53 -16.02 2.58
N MET A 543 10.17 -16.49 1.50
CA MET A 543 10.08 -15.82 0.19
C MET A 543 8.64 -15.70 -0.28
N LEU A 544 7.79 -16.67 0.05
CA LEU A 544 6.35 -16.66 -0.25
C LEU A 544 5.54 -16.82 1.05
N LEU A 545 4.36 -16.22 1.09
CA LEU A 545 3.36 -16.50 2.09
C LEU A 545 2.79 -17.92 1.89
N PRO A 546 2.40 -18.62 2.95
CA PRO A 546 1.72 -19.90 2.83
C PRO A 546 0.34 -19.73 2.19
N VAL A 547 -0.10 -20.73 1.42
CA VAL A 547 -1.52 -20.89 1.13
C VAL A 547 -2.23 -21.11 2.48
N PRO A 548 -3.28 -20.33 2.83
CA PRO A 548 -3.87 -20.42 4.15
C PRO A 548 -4.44 -21.83 4.41
N GLN A 549 -4.20 -22.38 5.61
CA GLN A 549 -4.58 -23.76 5.90
C GLN A 549 -6.09 -23.99 5.74
N SER A 550 -6.92 -23.02 6.14
CA SER A 550 -8.38 -23.13 5.99
C SER A 550 -8.83 -23.29 4.54
N GLU A 551 -8.12 -22.71 3.57
CA GLU A 551 -8.46 -22.85 2.14
C GLU A 551 -8.13 -24.26 1.64
N ARG A 552 -7.04 -24.84 2.16
CA ARG A 552 -6.63 -26.22 1.86
C ARG A 552 -7.54 -27.25 2.53
N ASP A 553 -8.06 -26.94 3.71
CA ASP A 553 -9.05 -27.79 4.39
C ASP A 553 -10.36 -27.85 3.61
N ILE A 554 -10.77 -26.72 2.99
CA ILE A 554 -11.96 -26.65 2.13
C ILE A 554 -11.71 -27.33 0.78
N ASN A 555 -10.55 -27.08 0.15
CA ASN A 555 -10.14 -27.70 -1.10
C ASN A 555 -8.81 -28.46 -0.90
N PRO A 556 -8.86 -29.76 -0.59
CA PRO A 556 -7.67 -30.59 -0.40
C PRO A 556 -6.77 -30.71 -1.63
N GLY A 557 -7.26 -30.34 -2.82
CA GLY A 557 -6.48 -30.29 -4.05
C GLY A 557 -5.54 -29.08 -4.15
N LEU A 558 -5.63 -28.10 -3.24
CA LEU A 558 -4.71 -26.97 -3.17
C LEU A 558 -3.37 -27.39 -2.53
N SER A 559 -2.34 -27.48 -3.36
CA SER A 559 -0.97 -27.71 -2.90
C SER A 559 -0.46 -26.53 -2.06
N GLN A 560 0.49 -26.80 -1.17
CA GLN A 560 1.18 -25.78 -0.39
C GLN A 560 2.45 -25.29 -1.11
N ASN A 561 2.95 -24.11 -0.76
CA ASN A 561 4.30 -23.68 -1.12
C ASN A 561 5.35 -24.61 -0.49
N LYS A 562 6.54 -24.66 -1.09
CA LYS A 562 7.63 -25.51 -0.59
C LYS A 562 7.97 -25.14 0.86
N ASP A 563 8.16 -26.17 1.70
CA ASP A 563 8.57 -26.08 3.11
C ASP A 563 7.57 -25.38 4.06
N TRP A 564 6.32 -25.18 3.61
CA TRP A 564 5.21 -24.62 4.40
C TRP A 564 4.25 -25.67 4.94
#